data_AF-A0A812XHG7-F1
#
_entry.id   AF-A0A812XHG7-F1
#
_cell.length_a   1.000
_cell.length_b   1.000
_cell.length_c   1.000
_cell.angle_alpha   90.00
_cell.angle_beta   90.00
_cell.angle_gamma   90.00
#
_symmetry.space_group_name_H-M   'P 1'
#
loop_
_entity.id
_entity.type
_entity.pdbx_description
1 polymer ?
#
loop_
_entity_poly.entity_id
_entity_poly.type
_entity_poly.pdbx_seq_one_letter_code
_entity_poly.pdbx_strand_id
1 'polypeptide(L)'
;MADLSDRESGANEGDGAYLSSPCQNRLCGVQRSQELSVLAATIEQLVRDEADLLLNVSYQAAGVYTRYQGLEASAAKEVMEYYMSSYILGTESSALELTASDLQALHQNIGSYPRWKEVQELLEEATAEVAGKGAELLHFQTMSSILLITSDRFARLEEKECQALKRQLVAMEERPGRVLLGDFYRPALDQGTLEFTESAEFLRQQGALDESDQEARVIVPNYMMADSNCLASSEYYSVCCSDPCEEIMDQLEASLRAPSASPTAMLNAVQALRSGPGLSLEGELSERLSEVAAQHSGEVPLHGRLFAQWLHHAFPRDCPFPHVSGTVRQSLTQFQEERHERAAFAEYDEMKEIVNLRSNASTPSDAFGMWLDDEELLEPSFGSQRTWPWRPWRPWPVAMLGLVAVAMLRFRGRGCYHAKAV
;
A
#
# COMPACT_ATOMS: atom_id res chain seq x y z
N MET A 1 61.50 -32.76 -5.56
CA MET A 1 62.34 -33.52 -6.52
C MET A 1 61.37 -34.38 -7.31
N ALA A 2 61.05 -33.95 -8.53
CA ALA A 2 60.20 -34.57 -9.59
C ALA A 2 58.73 -34.92 -9.20
N ASP A 3 57.69 -34.78 -10.02
CA ASP A 3 57.47 -34.52 -11.46
C ASP A 3 55.96 -34.12 -11.59
N LEU A 4 55.51 -33.04 -12.26
CA LEU A 4 55.19 -32.88 -13.72
C LEU A 4 54.42 -34.08 -14.30
N SER A 5 53.32 -34.03 -15.05
CA SER A 5 52.50 -33.06 -15.82
C SER A 5 51.05 -33.64 -15.85
N ASP A 6 49.94 -32.96 -16.17
CA ASP A 6 49.63 -32.29 -17.43
C ASP A 6 48.40 -31.36 -17.30
N ARG A 7 48.43 -30.35 -18.20
CA ARG A 7 47.40 -29.34 -18.48
C ARG A 7 46.16 -29.95 -19.14
N GLU A 8 45.00 -29.36 -18.87
CA GLU A 8 44.15 -28.80 -19.94
C GLU A 8 43.15 -27.76 -19.39
N SER A 9 42.86 -26.80 -20.26
CA SER A 9 42.19 -25.51 -20.10
C SER A 9 40.67 -25.57 -19.94
N GLY A 10 40.08 -24.64 -19.18
CA GLY A 10 38.64 -24.37 -19.16
C GLY A 10 38.35 -22.99 -18.56
N ALA A 11 37.63 -22.17 -19.33
CA ALA A 11 37.40 -20.74 -19.22
C ALA A 11 36.85 -20.17 -17.89
N ASN A 12 37.22 -18.90 -17.67
CA ASN A 12 36.51 -17.88 -16.89
C ASN A 12 35.05 -17.73 -17.32
N GLU A 13 34.13 -17.84 -16.37
CA GLU A 13 32.85 -17.12 -16.24
C GLU A 13 32.67 -17.03 -14.71
N GLY A 14 32.77 -15.88 -14.04
CA GLY A 14 31.96 -14.69 -14.28
C GLY A 14 30.73 -14.72 -13.37
N ASP A 15 30.91 -14.93 -12.06
CA ASP A 15 29.84 -14.81 -11.06
C ASP A 15 29.38 -13.36 -10.98
N GLY A 16 28.47 -12.99 -11.88
CA GLY A 16 27.62 -11.83 -11.73
C GLY A 16 26.70 -12.08 -10.54
N ALA A 17 26.83 -11.23 -9.52
CA ALA A 17 25.88 -11.16 -8.42
C ALA A 17 24.50 -10.77 -8.98
N TYR A 18 23.71 -11.78 -9.35
CA TYR A 18 22.30 -11.61 -9.58
C TYR A 18 21.66 -11.22 -8.26
N LEU A 19 21.04 -10.04 -8.25
CA LEU A 19 20.10 -9.59 -7.23
C LEU A 19 19.23 -10.78 -6.82
N SER A 20 19.45 -11.28 -5.60
CA SER A 20 18.59 -12.28 -4.99
C SER A 20 17.19 -11.69 -4.94
N SER A 21 16.27 -12.28 -5.71
CA SER A 21 14.85 -11.94 -5.70
C SER A 21 14.31 -11.89 -4.27
N PRO A 22 13.41 -10.96 -3.90
CA PRO A 22 12.76 -10.91 -2.58
C PRO A 22 11.97 -12.19 -2.22
N CYS A 23 11.76 -13.08 -3.20
CA CYS A 23 11.10 -14.38 -3.01
C CYS A 23 11.86 -15.38 -2.11
N GLN A 24 12.96 -15.00 -1.45
CA GLN A 24 13.79 -16.02 -0.80
C GLN A 24 13.40 -16.42 0.63
N ASN A 25 12.45 -15.78 1.33
CA ASN A 25 12.18 -16.20 2.72
C ASN A 25 10.77 -16.10 3.33
N ARG A 26 9.72 -15.61 2.67
CA ARG A 26 8.38 -15.53 3.35
C ARG A 26 7.17 -16.04 2.60
N LEU A 27 7.33 -16.51 1.36
CA LEU A 27 6.18 -16.65 0.48
C LEU A 27 6.16 -17.93 -0.36
N CYS A 28 7.14 -18.83 -0.20
CA CYS A 28 7.24 -20.06 -1.00
C CYS A 28 6.65 -21.31 -0.32
N GLY A 29 5.98 -21.17 0.83
CA GLY A 29 5.52 -22.31 1.64
C GLY A 29 4.14 -22.87 1.31
N VAL A 30 3.34 -22.19 0.51
CA VAL A 30 1.99 -22.62 0.14
C VAL A 30 1.86 -22.53 -1.38
N GLN A 31 1.30 -23.57 -1.98
CA GLN A 31 1.14 -23.80 -3.41
C GLN A 31 0.71 -22.53 -4.18
N ARG A 32 1.68 -21.72 -4.63
CA ARG A 32 1.41 -20.46 -5.34
C ARG A 32 0.95 -20.74 -6.76
N SER A 33 -0.19 -20.16 -7.13
CA SER A 33 -0.61 -20.07 -8.52
C SER A 33 0.49 -19.36 -9.31
N GLN A 34 0.85 -19.90 -10.48
CA GLN A 34 1.79 -19.25 -11.41
C GLN A 34 1.37 -17.80 -11.71
N GLU A 35 0.06 -17.55 -11.66
CA GLU A 35 -0.57 -16.25 -11.82
C GLU A 35 -0.09 -15.21 -10.80
N LEU A 36 0.00 -15.57 -9.50
CA LEU A 36 0.45 -14.64 -8.47
C LEU A 36 1.93 -14.28 -8.64
N SER A 37 2.76 -15.24 -9.05
CA SER A 37 4.17 -15.01 -9.34
C SER A 37 4.37 -14.12 -10.58
N VAL A 38 3.56 -14.33 -11.62
CA VAL A 38 3.60 -13.47 -12.82
C VAL A 38 3.14 -12.05 -12.48
N LEU A 39 2.09 -11.90 -11.68
CA LEU A 39 1.62 -10.58 -11.22
C LEU A 39 2.70 -9.86 -10.41
N ALA A 40 3.29 -10.53 -9.42
CA ALA A 40 4.37 -9.95 -8.61
C ALA A 40 5.56 -9.51 -9.47
N ALA A 41 6.02 -10.36 -10.40
CA ALA A 41 7.10 -10.01 -11.32
C ALA A 41 6.74 -8.83 -12.24
N THR A 42 5.46 -8.72 -12.64
CA THR A 42 4.98 -7.61 -13.46
C THR A 42 5.02 -6.30 -12.67
N ILE A 43 4.55 -6.29 -11.41
CA ILE A 43 4.60 -5.10 -10.55
C ILE A 43 6.07 -4.70 -10.28
N GLU A 44 6.94 -5.65 -9.95
CA GLU A 44 8.38 -5.37 -9.76
C GLU A 44 9.02 -4.75 -11.01
N GLN A 45 8.63 -5.21 -12.20
CA GLN A 45 9.12 -4.64 -13.45
C GLN A 45 8.60 -3.21 -13.67
N LEU A 46 7.31 -2.95 -13.41
CA LEU A 46 6.72 -1.61 -13.53
C LEU A 46 7.40 -0.60 -12.62
N VAL A 47 7.63 -0.97 -11.35
CA VAL A 47 8.36 -0.13 -10.38
C VAL A 47 9.79 0.17 -10.85
N ARG A 48 10.48 -0.83 -11.42
CA ARG A 48 11.83 -0.63 -11.96
C ARG A 48 11.84 0.30 -13.17
N ASP A 49 10.90 0.11 -14.10
CA ASP A 49 10.82 0.91 -15.31
C ASP A 49 10.54 2.39 -14.96
N GLU A 50 9.68 2.66 -13.99
CA GLU A 50 9.43 4.01 -13.47
C GLU A 50 10.65 4.61 -12.77
N ALA A 51 11.34 3.84 -11.92
CA ALA A 51 12.57 4.28 -11.28
C ALA A 51 13.63 4.68 -12.33
N ASP A 52 13.74 3.92 -13.42
CA ASP A 52 14.66 4.25 -14.52
C ASP A 52 14.24 5.52 -15.28
N LEU A 53 12.93 5.76 -15.42
CA LEU A 53 12.41 7.01 -16.00
C LEU A 53 12.76 8.21 -15.12
N LEU A 54 12.46 8.14 -13.83
CA LEU A 54 12.76 9.22 -12.89
C LEU A 54 14.27 9.47 -12.79
N LEU A 55 15.08 8.40 -12.71
CA LEU A 55 16.56 8.51 -12.70
C LEU A 55 17.07 9.22 -13.95
N ASN A 56 16.47 8.97 -15.12
CA ASN A 56 16.85 9.69 -16.33
C ASN A 56 16.55 11.20 -16.25
N VAL A 57 15.45 11.60 -15.62
CA VAL A 57 15.17 13.03 -15.38
C VAL A 57 16.15 13.60 -14.35
N SER A 58 16.54 12.83 -13.33
CA SER A 58 17.55 13.24 -12.34
C SER A 58 18.94 13.46 -12.95
N TYR A 59 19.32 12.65 -13.95
CA TYR A 59 20.51 12.88 -14.76
C TYR A 59 20.47 14.24 -15.46
N GLN A 60 19.34 14.59 -16.07
CA GLN A 60 19.15 15.89 -16.73
C GLN A 60 19.18 17.05 -15.74
N ALA A 61 18.59 16.89 -14.55
CA ALA A 61 18.63 17.86 -13.46
C ALA A 61 20.07 18.15 -13.00
N ALA A 62 20.94 17.14 -12.97
CA ALA A 62 22.37 17.27 -12.70
C ALA A 62 23.20 17.76 -13.90
N GLY A 63 22.58 18.05 -15.05
CA GLY A 63 23.28 18.48 -16.26
C GLY A 63 24.04 17.36 -17.00
N VAL A 64 23.72 16.09 -16.73
CA VAL A 64 24.33 14.92 -17.36
C VAL A 64 23.41 14.36 -18.44
N TYR A 65 23.86 14.42 -19.70
CA TYR A 65 23.02 14.07 -20.86
C TYR A 65 23.25 12.65 -21.41
N THR A 66 24.18 11.89 -20.87
CA THR A 66 24.50 10.53 -21.37
C THR A 66 24.53 9.49 -20.26
N ARG A 67 23.79 8.38 -20.46
CA ARG A 67 23.73 7.24 -19.52
C ARG A 67 24.88 6.25 -19.65
N TYR A 68 25.64 6.34 -20.75
CA TYR A 68 26.68 5.35 -21.10
C TYR A 68 28.01 5.55 -20.37
N GLN A 69 28.20 6.72 -19.74
CA GLN A 69 29.41 7.01 -18.98
C GLN A 69 29.13 6.77 -17.50
N GLY A 70 30.05 6.06 -16.84
CA GLY A 70 30.06 6.00 -15.39
C GLY A 70 30.32 7.39 -14.80
N LEU A 71 29.64 7.71 -13.70
CA LEU A 71 29.79 8.98 -12.99
C LEU A 71 30.70 8.80 -11.79
N GLU A 72 31.56 9.79 -11.54
CA GLU A 72 32.31 9.86 -10.28
C GLU A 72 31.35 9.91 -9.09
N ALA A 73 31.82 9.43 -7.93
CA ALA A 73 30.98 9.28 -6.74
C ALA A 73 30.21 10.55 -6.33
N SER A 74 30.80 11.75 -6.49
CA SER A 74 30.13 13.02 -6.18
C SER A 74 28.99 13.32 -7.16
N ALA A 75 29.22 13.18 -8.46
CA ALA A 75 28.20 13.39 -9.49
C ALA A 75 27.08 12.34 -9.42
N ALA A 76 27.44 11.08 -9.14
CA ALA A 76 26.47 10.01 -8.90
C ALA A 76 25.59 10.30 -7.68
N LYS A 77 26.20 10.77 -6.58
CA LYS A 77 25.46 11.18 -5.38
C LYS A 77 24.48 12.30 -5.68
N GLU A 78 24.91 13.35 -6.39
CA GLU A 78 24.04 14.46 -6.78
C GLU A 78 22.82 13.99 -7.61
N VAL A 79 23.05 13.11 -8.60
CA VAL A 79 21.97 12.51 -9.39
C VAL A 79 20.98 11.73 -8.52
N MET A 80 21.48 10.89 -7.61
CA MET A 80 20.63 10.11 -6.70
C MET A 80 19.89 10.99 -5.69
N GLU A 81 20.46 12.13 -5.28
CA GLU A 81 19.80 13.09 -4.40
C GLU A 81 18.66 13.84 -5.12
N TYR A 82 18.81 14.20 -6.41
CA TYR A 82 17.69 14.71 -7.21
C TYR A 82 16.55 13.69 -7.30
N TYR A 83 16.89 12.42 -7.53
CA TYR A 83 15.90 11.34 -7.52
C TYR A 83 15.15 11.27 -6.19
N MET A 84 15.88 11.16 -5.08
CA MET A 84 15.27 11.02 -3.76
C MET A 84 14.49 12.27 -3.34
N SER A 85 14.92 13.45 -3.78
CA SER A 85 14.15 14.69 -3.53
C SER A 85 12.81 14.67 -4.24
N SER A 86 12.78 14.18 -5.49
CA SER A 86 11.54 13.98 -6.22
C SER A 86 10.68 12.88 -5.63
N TYR A 87 11.29 11.79 -5.17
CA TYR A 87 10.58 10.67 -4.56
C TYR A 87 9.89 11.04 -3.24
N ILE A 88 10.45 11.98 -2.48
CA ILE A 88 9.94 12.39 -1.15
C ILE A 88 9.00 13.60 -1.24
N LEU A 89 9.34 14.61 -2.04
CA LEU A 89 8.57 15.85 -2.12
C LEU A 89 7.69 15.94 -3.36
N GLY A 90 7.82 14.99 -4.29
CA GLY A 90 6.99 14.92 -5.48
C GLY A 90 5.53 14.69 -5.14
N THR A 91 4.65 15.20 -5.99
CA THR A 91 3.24 14.85 -6.01
C THR A 91 3.04 13.53 -6.77
N GLU A 92 1.81 13.00 -6.84
CA GLU A 92 1.45 11.83 -7.67
C GLU A 92 1.55 12.09 -9.20
N SER A 93 2.50 12.91 -9.62
CA SER A 93 2.80 13.16 -11.02
C SER A 93 3.66 12.02 -11.55
N SER A 94 3.24 11.42 -12.67
CA SER A 94 4.01 10.36 -13.32
C SER A 94 5.44 10.84 -13.61
N ALA A 95 6.42 9.94 -13.47
CA ALA A 95 7.81 10.23 -13.85
C ALA A 95 7.96 10.72 -15.31
N LEU A 96 6.96 10.45 -16.16
CA LEU A 96 6.87 10.93 -17.54
C LEU A 96 6.55 12.43 -17.67
N GLU A 97 5.95 13.05 -16.66
CA GLU A 97 5.53 14.45 -16.66
C GLU A 97 6.57 15.38 -16.02
N LEU A 98 7.45 14.83 -15.18
CA LEU A 98 8.47 15.57 -14.46
C LEU A 98 9.59 16.07 -15.38
N THR A 99 9.99 17.32 -15.19
CA THR A 99 11.13 17.93 -15.89
C THR A 99 12.35 18.07 -14.99
N ALA A 100 13.52 18.28 -15.60
CA ALA A 100 14.75 18.59 -14.87
C ALA A 100 14.60 19.83 -13.95
N SER A 101 13.81 20.82 -14.37
CA SER A 101 13.55 22.03 -13.57
C SER A 101 12.69 21.72 -12.34
N ASP A 102 11.76 20.78 -12.45
CA ASP A 102 10.91 20.38 -11.33
C ASP A 102 11.74 19.67 -10.26
N LEU A 103 12.60 18.72 -10.67
CA LEU A 103 13.54 18.05 -9.76
C LEU A 103 14.50 19.03 -9.08
N GLN A 104 14.97 20.05 -9.81
CA GLN A 104 15.80 21.11 -9.23
C GLN A 104 15.04 21.93 -8.19
N ALA A 105 13.77 22.27 -8.44
CA ALA A 105 12.93 22.99 -7.49
C ALA A 105 12.62 22.15 -6.24
N LEU A 106 12.31 20.87 -6.41
CA LEU A 106 12.09 19.93 -5.30
C LEU A 106 13.36 19.77 -4.47
N HIS A 107 14.51 19.58 -5.11
CA HIS A 107 15.80 19.45 -4.41
C HIS A 107 16.19 20.74 -3.66
N GLN A 108 15.88 21.93 -4.18
CA GLN A 108 16.09 23.18 -3.44
C GLN A 108 15.26 23.25 -2.15
N ASN A 109 14.10 22.61 -2.13
CA ASN A 109 13.20 22.57 -0.98
C ASN A 109 13.43 21.36 -0.07
N ILE A 110 14.29 20.38 -0.43
CA ILE A 110 14.48 19.14 0.33
C ILE A 110 14.94 19.38 1.78
N GLY A 111 15.54 20.54 2.05
CA GLY A 111 15.89 20.95 3.41
C GLY A 111 14.68 21.15 4.35
N SER A 112 13.46 21.22 3.82
CA SER A 112 12.23 21.24 4.64
C SER A 112 11.88 19.86 5.19
N TYR A 113 12.35 18.77 4.56
CA TYR A 113 12.14 17.42 5.03
C TYR A 113 13.13 17.12 6.18
N PRO A 114 12.66 16.95 7.44
CA PRO A 114 13.53 16.98 8.62
C PRO A 114 14.60 15.89 8.65
N ARG A 115 14.36 14.76 7.96
CA ARG A 115 15.18 13.55 8.01
C ARG A 115 16.02 13.33 6.76
N TRP A 116 16.21 14.37 5.95
CA TRP A 116 17.00 14.28 4.72
C TRP A 116 18.40 13.69 4.94
N LYS A 117 19.02 14.00 6.08
CA LYS A 117 20.32 13.45 6.45
C LYS A 117 20.29 11.92 6.57
N GLU A 118 19.25 11.35 7.16
CA GLU A 118 19.11 9.90 7.30
C GLU A 118 18.88 9.25 5.93
N VAL A 119 18.20 9.92 5.00
CA VAL A 119 18.08 9.47 3.61
C VAL A 119 19.43 9.45 2.89
N GLN A 120 20.26 10.47 3.09
CA GLN A 120 21.63 10.48 2.56
C GLN A 120 22.48 9.34 3.14
N GLU A 121 22.32 9.02 4.42
CA GLU A 121 22.99 7.87 5.06
C GLU A 121 22.51 6.55 4.43
N LEU A 122 21.21 6.38 4.17
CA LEU A 122 20.68 5.20 3.47
C LEU A 122 21.22 5.07 2.03
N LEU A 123 21.38 6.17 1.30
CA LEU A 123 22.01 6.18 -0.02
C LEU A 123 23.47 5.73 0.03
N GLU A 124 24.22 6.20 1.03
CA GLU A 124 25.63 5.83 1.21
C GLU A 124 25.79 4.35 1.58
N GLU A 125 24.93 3.84 2.46
CA GLU A 125 24.89 2.43 2.83
C GLU A 125 24.54 1.53 1.63
N ALA A 126 23.49 1.88 0.87
CA ALA A 126 23.09 1.13 -0.32
C ALA A 126 24.17 1.19 -1.42
N THR A 127 24.84 2.34 -1.58
CA THR A 127 25.97 2.48 -2.50
C THR A 127 27.11 1.54 -2.13
N ALA A 128 27.49 1.51 -0.85
CA ALA A 128 28.57 0.65 -0.37
C ALA A 128 28.25 -0.86 -0.54
N GLU A 129 26.97 -1.23 -0.44
CA GLU A 129 26.51 -2.61 -0.64
C GLU A 129 26.52 -3.04 -2.11
N VAL A 130 25.97 -2.22 -3.01
CA VAL A 130 25.80 -2.58 -4.42
C VAL A 130 27.10 -2.38 -5.22
N ALA A 131 27.78 -1.25 -5.03
CA ALA A 131 28.96 -0.90 -5.82
C ALA A 131 30.28 -1.28 -5.13
N GLY A 132 30.24 -1.59 -3.83
CA GLY A 132 31.43 -1.81 -3.02
C GLY A 132 32.05 -0.51 -2.49
N LYS A 133 32.77 -0.60 -1.37
CA LYS A 133 33.47 0.56 -0.77
C LYS A 133 34.57 1.07 -1.72
N GLY A 134 34.50 2.34 -2.08
CA GLY A 134 35.51 3.00 -2.92
C GLY A 134 35.32 2.82 -4.42
N ALA A 135 34.10 2.48 -4.88
CA ALA A 135 33.76 2.52 -6.29
C ALA A 135 34.05 3.91 -6.89
N GLU A 136 34.92 3.98 -7.89
CA GLU A 136 35.30 5.25 -8.53
C GLU A 136 34.22 5.75 -9.49
N LEU A 137 33.53 4.83 -10.16
CA LEU A 137 32.52 5.13 -11.18
C LEU A 137 31.24 4.33 -10.95
N LEU A 138 30.10 5.03 -10.93
CA LEU A 138 28.77 4.42 -10.87
C LEU A 138 28.07 4.53 -12.21
N HIS A 139 27.57 3.40 -12.70
CA HIS A 139 26.81 3.34 -13.94
C HIS A 139 25.31 3.44 -13.66
N PHE A 140 24.54 3.79 -14.69
CA PHE A 140 23.08 3.97 -14.60
C PHE A 140 22.38 2.80 -13.89
N GLN A 141 22.63 1.56 -14.31
CA GLN A 141 21.99 0.38 -13.72
C GLN A 141 22.36 0.15 -12.24
N THR A 142 23.60 0.49 -11.88
CA THR A 142 24.07 0.42 -10.50
C THR A 142 23.31 1.44 -9.64
N MET A 143 23.17 2.67 -10.11
CA MET A 143 22.39 3.70 -9.41
C MET A 143 20.91 3.35 -9.31
N SER A 144 20.30 2.83 -10.37
CA SER A 144 18.91 2.31 -10.34
C SER A 144 18.74 1.25 -9.25
N SER A 145 19.68 0.30 -9.14
CA SER A 145 19.64 -0.74 -8.09
C SER A 145 19.83 -0.17 -6.69
N ILE A 146 20.73 0.81 -6.52
CA ILE A 146 20.93 1.52 -5.25
C ILE A 146 19.64 2.23 -4.82
N LEU A 147 19.03 2.98 -5.74
CA LEU A 147 17.81 3.75 -5.46
C LEU A 147 16.63 2.86 -5.06
N LEU A 148 16.41 1.72 -5.73
CA LEU A 148 15.37 0.78 -5.32
C LEU A 148 15.57 0.23 -3.90
N ILE A 149 16.82 -0.07 -3.52
CA ILE A 149 17.17 -0.50 -2.15
C ILE A 149 16.95 0.64 -1.15
N THR A 150 17.34 1.87 -1.52
CA THR A 150 17.13 3.05 -0.70
C THR A 150 15.64 3.34 -0.49
N SER A 151 14.80 3.24 -1.51
CA SER A 151 13.34 3.42 -1.42
C SER A 151 12.70 2.39 -0.48
N ASP A 152 13.10 1.12 -0.54
CA ASP A 152 12.64 0.08 0.40
C ASP A 152 13.07 0.38 1.86
N ARG A 153 14.29 0.88 2.06
CA ARG A 153 14.78 1.28 3.40
C ARG A 153 14.10 2.55 3.90
N PHE A 154 13.77 3.46 3.01
CA PHE A 154 13.04 4.68 3.31
C PHE A 154 11.66 4.36 3.90
N ALA A 155 10.93 3.37 3.37
CA ALA A 155 9.66 2.94 3.95
C ALA A 155 9.79 2.52 5.43
N ARG A 156 10.88 1.82 5.79
CA ARG A 156 11.18 1.48 7.20
C ARG A 156 11.62 2.67 8.05
N LEU A 157 12.19 3.69 7.40
CA LEU A 157 12.56 4.94 8.06
C LEU A 157 11.31 5.69 8.49
N GLU A 158 10.35 5.85 7.57
CA GLU A 158 9.05 6.52 7.78
C GLU A 158 8.17 5.82 8.82
N GLU A 159 8.22 4.48 8.88
CA GLU A 159 7.48 3.71 9.88
C GLU A 159 7.78 4.17 11.32
N LYS A 160 9.00 4.66 11.61
CA LYS A 160 9.33 5.20 12.95
C LYS A 160 8.52 6.47 13.30
N GLU A 161 8.27 7.34 12.33
CA GLU A 161 7.44 8.54 12.50
C GLU A 161 5.97 8.16 12.62
N CYS A 162 5.50 7.22 11.81
CA CYS A 162 4.15 6.66 11.94
C CYS A 162 3.90 6.13 13.36
N GLN A 163 4.87 5.41 13.94
CA GLN A 163 4.76 4.95 15.33
C GLN A 163 4.80 6.11 16.35
N ALA A 164 5.51 7.20 16.08
CA ALA A 164 5.50 8.38 16.93
C ALA A 164 4.13 9.10 16.87
N LEU A 165 3.61 9.32 15.66
CA LEU A 165 2.29 9.89 15.39
C LEU A 165 1.18 9.08 16.07
N LYS A 166 1.19 7.74 15.90
CA LYS A 166 0.25 6.83 16.56
C LYS A 166 0.29 6.95 18.08
N ARG A 167 1.49 7.05 18.68
CA ARG A 167 1.64 7.24 20.14
C ARG A 167 1.02 8.55 20.61
N GLN A 168 1.14 9.63 19.84
CA GLN A 168 0.50 10.91 20.17
C GLN A 168 -1.04 10.78 20.15
N LEU A 169 -1.60 10.15 19.12
CA LEU A 169 -3.04 9.92 19.01
C LEU A 169 -3.57 9.05 20.14
N VAL A 170 -2.89 7.94 20.45
CA VAL A 170 -3.29 7.05 21.55
C VAL A 170 -3.21 7.75 22.91
N ALA A 171 -2.29 8.70 23.09
CA ALA A 171 -2.22 9.51 24.31
C ALA A 171 -3.40 10.48 24.48
N MET A 172 -4.13 10.79 23.40
CA MET A 172 -5.30 11.66 23.37
C MET A 172 -6.63 10.88 23.27
N GLU A 173 -6.59 9.55 23.33
CA GLU A 173 -7.79 8.73 23.10
C GLU A 173 -8.82 8.88 24.24
N GLU A 174 -10.09 9.05 23.88
CA GLU A 174 -11.21 9.03 24.83
C GLU A 174 -11.71 7.58 25.04
N ARG A 175 -11.72 6.81 23.96
CA ARG A 175 -11.99 5.37 23.95
C ARG A 175 -10.83 4.68 23.22
N PRO A 176 -10.56 3.39 23.47
CA PRO A 176 -9.49 2.69 22.77
C PRO A 176 -9.56 2.93 21.25
N GLY A 177 -8.50 3.49 20.67
CA GLY A 177 -8.42 3.75 19.22
C GLY A 177 -9.33 4.85 18.68
N ARG A 178 -9.88 5.71 19.56
CA ARG A 178 -10.76 6.84 19.19
C ARG A 178 -10.35 8.11 19.91
N VAL A 179 -10.09 9.16 19.14
CA VAL A 179 -9.77 10.51 19.65
C VAL A 179 -10.94 11.41 19.36
N LEU A 180 -11.47 12.16 20.34
CA LEU A 180 -12.48 13.19 20.07
C LEU A 180 -11.92 14.18 19.04
N LEU A 181 -12.70 14.57 18.03
CA LEU A 181 -12.22 15.47 16.98
C LEU A 181 -11.75 16.83 17.56
N GLY A 182 -12.39 17.32 18.60
CA GLY A 182 -11.91 18.52 19.31
C GLY A 182 -10.58 18.32 20.04
N ASP A 183 -10.27 17.11 20.50
CA ASP A 183 -8.99 16.80 21.14
C ASP A 183 -7.89 16.59 20.10
N PHE A 184 -8.24 16.04 18.93
CA PHE A 184 -7.38 15.94 17.76
C PHE A 184 -6.85 17.32 17.30
N TYR A 185 -7.67 18.36 17.29
CA TYR A 185 -7.24 19.72 16.90
C TYR A 185 -6.47 20.50 17.97
N ARG A 186 -6.40 20.03 19.23
CA ARG A 186 -5.74 20.79 20.31
C ARG A 186 -4.26 21.05 20.06
N PRO A 187 -3.43 20.09 19.60
CA PRO A 187 -2.02 20.36 19.33
C PRO A 187 -1.83 21.53 18.36
N ALA A 188 -2.61 21.57 17.28
CA ALA A 188 -2.56 22.67 16.31
C ALA A 188 -2.95 24.03 16.93
N LEU A 189 -4.01 24.06 17.76
CA LEU A 189 -4.51 25.30 18.37
C LEU A 189 -3.65 25.80 19.54
N ASP A 190 -3.22 24.90 20.42
CA ASP A 190 -2.57 25.23 21.69
C ASP A 190 -1.05 25.36 21.54
N GLN A 191 -0.45 24.54 20.67
CA GLN A 191 1.01 24.43 20.51
C GLN A 191 1.49 24.96 19.16
N GLY A 192 0.58 25.21 18.21
CA GLY A 192 0.92 25.67 16.86
C GLY A 192 1.61 24.61 16.01
N THR A 193 1.36 23.33 16.28
CA THR A 193 1.87 22.23 15.45
C THR A 193 1.20 22.23 14.09
N LEU A 194 1.91 21.73 13.07
CA LEU A 194 1.32 21.47 11.75
C LEU A 194 0.61 20.10 11.69
N GLU A 195 0.81 19.26 12.71
CA GLU A 195 0.16 17.97 12.88
C GLU A 195 -1.31 18.13 13.29
N PHE A 196 -2.15 17.18 12.87
CA PHE A 196 -3.56 17.07 13.22
C PHE A 196 -4.40 18.27 12.80
N THR A 197 -4.31 18.64 11.52
CA THR A 197 -4.99 19.81 10.94
C THR A 197 -5.96 19.43 9.83
N GLU A 198 -6.12 18.15 9.54
CA GLU A 198 -7.03 17.63 8.51
C GLU A 198 -8.49 17.98 8.79
N SER A 199 -9.23 18.39 7.77
CA SER A 199 -10.63 18.80 7.94
C SER A 199 -11.53 17.62 8.30
N ALA A 200 -12.65 17.91 8.99
CA ALA A 200 -13.65 16.89 9.27
C ALA A 200 -14.21 16.26 7.98
N GLU A 201 -14.30 17.05 6.91
CA GLU A 201 -14.70 16.55 5.60
C GLU A 201 -13.70 15.58 5.00
N PHE A 202 -12.40 15.90 5.05
CA PHE A 202 -11.36 15.03 4.54
C PHE A 202 -11.28 13.73 5.34
N LEU A 203 -11.25 13.82 6.67
CA LEU A 203 -11.25 12.65 7.56
C LEU A 203 -12.44 11.73 7.30
N ARG A 204 -13.63 12.28 7.06
CA ARG A 204 -14.82 11.50 6.69
C ARG A 204 -14.63 10.75 5.37
N GLN A 205 -14.07 11.41 4.35
CA GLN A 205 -13.85 10.78 3.04
C GLN A 205 -12.81 9.67 3.11
N GLN A 206 -11.78 9.81 3.94
CA GLN A 206 -10.78 8.79 4.20
C GLN A 206 -11.29 7.66 5.11
N GLY A 207 -12.56 7.72 5.55
CA GLY A 207 -13.12 6.76 6.49
C GLY A 207 -12.51 6.83 7.89
N ALA A 208 -11.82 7.92 8.22
CA ALA A 208 -11.15 8.14 9.48
C ALA A 208 -12.03 8.84 10.53
N LEU A 209 -13.31 9.10 10.24
CA LEU A 209 -14.23 9.79 11.14
C LEU A 209 -15.41 8.89 11.54
N ASP A 210 -15.62 8.79 12.85
CA ASP A 210 -16.74 8.13 13.50
C ASP A 210 -17.74 9.20 13.97
N GLU A 211 -18.93 9.18 13.37
CA GLU A 211 -20.01 10.14 13.62
C GLU A 211 -21.27 9.44 14.18
N SER A 212 -21.10 8.25 14.79
CA SER A 212 -22.23 7.54 15.40
C SER A 212 -22.80 8.25 16.64
N ASP A 213 -21.97 9.09 17.27
CA ASP A 213 -22.30 9.90 18.43
C ASP A 213 -22.43 11.39 18.07
N GLN A 214 -22.96 12.21 19.00
CA GLN A 214 -23.10 13.66 18.79
C GLN A 214 -21.77 14.37 18.55
N GLU A 215 -20.69 13.89 19.18
CA GLU A 215 -19.33 14.39 18.96
C GLU A 215 -18.56 13.39 18.09
N ALA A 216 -18.02 13.89 16.98
CA ALA A 216 -17.25 13.06 16.07
C ALA A 216 -15.91 12.63 16.70
N ARG A 217 -15.46 11.43 16.35
CA ARG A 217 -14.18 10.86 16.79
C ARG A 217 -13.34 10.45 15.61
N VAL A 218 -12.04 10.71 15.67
CA VAL A 218 -11.08 10.17 14.72
C VAL A 218 -10.82 8.70 15.05
N ILE A 219 -10.99 7.85 14.04
CA ILE A 219 -10.67 6.42 14.07
C ILE A 219 -9.16 6.29 13.85
N VAL A 220 -8.40 6.04 14.92
CA VAL A 220 -6.93 6.12 14.89
C VAL A 220 -6.31 5.25 13.80
N PRO A 221 -6.64 3.95 13.65
CA PRO A 221 -6.02 3.13 12.61
C PRO A 221 -6.36 3.60 11.19
N ASN A 222 -7.60 4.06 10.93
CA ASN A 222 -7.99 4.61 9.64
C ASN A 222 -7.27 5.93 9.34
N TYR A 223 -7.07 6.79 10.36
CA TYR A 223 -6.28 8.00 10.19
C TYR A 223 -4.83 7.68 9.84
N MET A 224 -4.20 6.72 10.53
CA MET A 224 -2.83 6.30 10.22
C MET A 224 -2.68 5.85 8.76
N MET A 225 -3.71 5.21 8.21
CA MET A 225 -3.78 4.75 6.82
C MET A 225 -4.32 5.79 5.83
N ALA A 226 -4.67 6.99 6.29
CA ALA A 226 -5.18 8.04 5.42
C ALA A 226 -4.06 8.55 4.49
N ASP A 227 -4.45 8.97 3.29
CA ASP A 227 -3.48 9.41 2.27
C ASP A 227 -2.58 10.56 2.75
N SER A 228 -3.03 11.39 3.71
CA SER A 228 -2.23 12.49 4.28
C SER A 228 -1.02 12.00 5.08
N ASN A 229 -1.00 10.72 5.43
CA ASN A 229 0.10 10.03 6.09
C ASN A 229 0.91 9.15 5.13
N CYS A 230 0.80 9.38 3.82
CA CYS A 230 1.65 8.80 2.78
C CYS A 230 2.63 9.85 2.26
N LEU A 231 3.93 9.54 2.27
CA LEU A 231 5.00 10.54 2.08
C LEU A 231 5.85 10.31 0.83
N ALA A 232 5.73 9.16 0.18
CA ALA A 232 6.35 8.91 -1.12
C ALA A 232 5.39 8.09 -1.97
N SER A 233 4.99 8.63 -3.11
CA SER A 233 4.16 7.92 -4.08
C SER A 233 4.92 7.77 -5.39
N SER A 234 4.70 6.61 -5.99
CA SER A 234 4.98 6.33 -7.38
C SER A 234 3.65 6.20 -8.11
N GLU A 235 3.67 6.06 -9.43
CA GLU A 235 2.45 5.78 -10.20
C GLU A 235 1.79 4.45 -9.79
N TYR A 236 2.54 3.52 -9.19
CA TYR A 236 2.07 2.16 -8.88
C TYR A 236 1.87 1.85 -7.40
N TYR A 237 2.53 2.58 -6.50
CA TYR A 237 2.47 2.36 -5.05
C TYR A 237 2.76 3.63 -4.26
N SER A 238 2.24 3.69 -3.04
CA SER A 238 2.54 4.73 -2.06
C SER A 238 3.14 4.13 -0.80
N VAL A 239 4.10 4.82 -0.20
CA VAL A 239 4.68 4.53 1.11
C VAL A 239 3.83 5.26 2.14
N CYS A 240 2.97 4.49 2.78
CA CYS A 240 2.09 4.93 3.87
C CYS A 240 2.52 4.28 5.18
N CYS A 241 1.94 4.73 6.29
CA CYS A 241 2.09 4.02 7.56
C CYS A 241 1.63 2.57 7.45
N SER A 242 2.32 1.66 8.14
CA SER A 242 1.94 0.25 8.12
C SER A 242 0.58 0.00 8.80
N ASP A 243 -0.13 -1.01 8.32
CA ASP A 243 -1.33 -1.56 8.97
C ASP A 243 -0.92 -2.70 9.92
N PRO A 244 -0.92 -2.50 11.25
CA PRO A 244 -0.57 -3.55 12.20
C PRO A 244 -1.59 -4.70 12.23
N CYS A 245 -2.79 -4.51 11.67
CA CYS A 245 -3.79 -5.57 11.54
C CYS A 245 -3.33 -6.68 10.60
N GLU A 246 -2.50 -6.37 9.59
CA GLU A 246 -1.93 -7.37 8.68
C GLU A 246 -1.08 -8.39 9.45
N GLU A 247 -0.29 -7.96 10.44
CA GLU A 247 0.48 -8.87 11.29
C GLU A 247 -0.44 -9.74 12.18
N ILE A 248 -1.60 -9.22 12.59
CA ILE A 248 -2.62 -9.99 13.32
C ILE A 248 -3.25 -11.04 12.39
N MET A 249 -3.61 -10.64 11.17
CA MET A 249 -4.17 -11.52 10.15
C MET A 249 -3.21 -12.65 9.77
N ASP A 250 -1.94 -12.33 9.52
CA ASP A 250 -0.87 -13.31 9.25
C ASP A 250 -0.80 -14.39 10.34
N GLN A 251 -0.89 -13.99 11.61
CA GLN A 251 -0.85 -14.91 12.74
C GLN A 251 -2.13 -15.76 12.85
N LEU A 252 -3.30 -15.17 12.56
CA LEU A 252 -4.56 -15.90 12.53
C LEU A 252 -4.59 -16.93 11.41
N GLU A 253 -4.16 -16.58 10.21
CA GLU A 253 -4.04 -17.48 9.06
C GLU A 253 -3.07 -18.63 9.34
N ALA A 254 -1.90 -18.34 9.90
CA ALA A 254 -0.90 -19.34 10.25
C ALA A 254 -1.41 -20.34 11.31
N SER A 255 -2.23 -19.85 12.24
CA SER A 255 -2.84 -20.62 13.33
C SER A 255 -4.02 -21.47 12.84
N LEU A 256 -4.96 -20.88 12.10
CA LEU A 256 -6.21 -21.50 11.67
C LEU A 256 -6.05 -22.39 10.44
N ARG A 257 -5.17 -21.99 9.50
CA ARG A 257 -4.86 -22.72 8.25
C ARG A 257 -6.08 -23.11 7.43
N ALA A 258 -7.10 -22.24 7.43
CA ALA A 258 -8.35 -22.42 6.70
C ALA A 258 -8.91 -21.04 6.31
N PRO A 259 -9.69 -20.94 5.21
CA PRO A 259 -10.30 -19.68 4.77
C PRO A 259 -11.50 -19.26 5.65
N SER A 260 -11.98 -20.15 6.51
CA SER A 260 -13.00 -19.88 7.52
C SER A 260 -12.78 -20.75 8.75
N ALA A 261 -13.28 -20.33 9.92
CA ALA A 261 -13.27 -21.15 11.13
C ALA A 261 -14.48 -20.89 12.04
N SER A 262 -14.87 -21.89 12.84
CA SER A 262 -15.94 -21.75 13.83
C SER A 262 -15.65 -20.59 14.83
N PRO A 263 -16.69 -19.94 15.40
CA PRO A 263 -16.52 -18.88 16.40
C PRO A 263 -15.60 -19.26 17.56
N THR A 264 -15.69 -20.50 18.06
CA THR A 264 -14.84 -20.97 19.16
C THR A 264 -13.37 -21.06 18.75
N ALA A 265 -13.08 -21.55 17.55
CA ALA A 265 -11.70 -21.61 17.05
C ALA A 265 -11.12 -20.20 16.85
N MET A 266 -11.91 -19.29 16.29
CA MET A 266 -11.56 -17.87 16.12
C MET A 266 -11.24 -17.19 17.45
N LEU A 267 -12.13 -17.29 18.44
CA LEU A 267 -11.91 -16.71 19.77
C LEU A 267 -10.64 -17.25 20.42
N ASN A 268 -10.40 -18.55 20.34
CA ASN A 268 -9.18 -19.17 20.87
C ASN A 268 -7.91 -18.65 20.17
N ALA A 269 -7.95 -18.53 18.84
CA ALA A 269 -6.83 -18.00 18.07
C ALA A 269 -6.54 -16.54 18.46
N VAL A 270 -7.56 -15.69 18.47
CA VAL A 270 -7.43 -14.26 18.83
C VAL A 270 -6.98 -14.09 20.28
N GLN A 271 -7.53 -14.87 21.21
CA GLN A 271 -7.12 -14.83 22.62
C GLN A 271 -5.64 -15.14 22.83
N ALA A 272 -5.06 -16.02 21.99
CA ALA A 272 -3.64 -16.34 22.04
C ALA A 272 -2.74 -15.19 21.55
N LEU A 273 -3.25 -14.28 20.71
CA LEU A 273 -2.52 -13.13 20.20
C LEU A 273 -2.51 -11.94 21.17
N ARG A 274 -3.54 -11.82 22.02
CA ARG A 274 -3.67 -10.68 22.93
C ARG A 274 -2.59 -10.71 24.02
N SER A 275 -1.66 -9.77 23.94
CA SER A 275 -0.69 -9.46 24.99
C SER A 275 -1.03 -8.14 25.69
N GLY A 276 -2.22 -8.03 26.31
CA GLY A 276 -2.59 -6.80 27.04
C GLY A 276 -4.06 -6.72 27.48
N PRO A 277 -4.41 -5.73 28.32
CA PRO A 277 -5.79 -5.47 28.73
C PRO A 277 -6.58 -4.86 27.57
N GLY A 278 -7.59 -5.57 27.09
CA GLY A 278 -8.59 -5.05 26.15
C GLY A 278 -9.99 -5.47 26.55
N LEU A 279 -10.99 -5.14 25.72
CA LEU A 279 -12.35 -5.68 25.87
C LEU A 279 -12.26 -7.19 26.08
N SER A 280 -12.96 -7.69 27.11
CA SER A 280 -13.09 -9.13 27.29
C SER A 280 -13.65 -9.71 25.99
N LEU A 281 -13.03 -10.77 25.48
CA LEU A 281 -13.59 -11.50 24.33
C LEU A 281 -14.90 -12.23 24.71
N GLU A 282 -15.29 -12.17 25.98
CA GLU A 282 -16.55 -12.66 26.51
C GLU A 282 -17.66 -11.59 26.40
N GLY A 283 -18.90 -12.03 26.22
CA GLY A 283 -20.06 -11.15 26.07
C GLY A 283 -20.31 -10.75 24.62
N GLU A 284 -20.55 -9.47 24.36
CA GLU A 284 -21.09 -8.95 23.10
C GLU A 284 -20.19 -9.26 21.89
N LEU A 285 -18.85 -9.23 22.03
CA LEU A 285 -17.94 -9.64 20.95
C LEU A 285 -18.12 -11.10 20.54
N SER A 286 -18.33 -12.02 21.50
CA SER A 286 -18.58 -13.44 21.20
C SER A 286 -19.95 -13.64 20.54
N GLU A 287 -20.95 -12.85 20.93
CA GLU A 287 -22.28 -12.87 20.32
C GLU A 287 -22.22 -12.39 18.88
N ARG A 288 -21.57 -11.25 18.61
CA ARG A 288 -21.34 -10.74 17.25
C ARG A 288 -20.64 -11.75 16.35
N LEU A 289 -19.60 -12.40 16.84
CA LEU A 289 -18.89 -13.43 16.06
C LEU A 289 -19.79 -14.63 15.74
N SER A 290 -20.69 -14.99 16.66
CA SER A 290 -21.68 -16.05 16.46
C SER A 290 -22.76 -15.64 15.45
N GLU A 291 -23.16 -14.36 15.43
CA GLU A 291 -24.06 -13.79 14.42
C GLU A 291 -23.43 -13.85 13.02
N VAL A 292 -22.15 -13.48 12.88
CA VAL A 292 -21.41 -13.62 11.62
C VAL A 292 -21.42 -15.08 11.17
N ALA A 293 -21.07 -16.02 12.05
CA ALA A 293 -21.10 -17.44 11.71
C ALA A 293 -22.49 -17.94 11.31
N ALA A 294 -23.57 -17.45 11.95
CA ALA A 294 -24.93 -17.83 11.60
C ALA A 294 -25.30 -17.44 10.15
N GLN A 295 -24.73 -16.34 9.63
CA GLN A 295 -24.89 -15.93 8.22
C GLN A 295 -24.07 -16.79 7.25
N HIS A 296 -23.05 -17.50 7.77
CA HIS A 296 -22.04 -18.22 6.98
C HIS A 296 -21.96 -19.71 7.31
N SER A 297 -23.12 -20.37 7.47
CA SER A 297 -23.22 -21.83 7.69
C SER A 297 -22.50 -22.34 8.94
N GLY A 298 -22.37 -21.50 9.98
CA GLY A 298 -21.72 -21.83 11.24
C GLY A 298 -20.21 -21.54 11.27
N GLU A 299 -19.65 -21.01 10.19
CA GLU A 299 -18.23 -20.69 10.05
C GLU A 299 -18.04 -19.19 9.87
N VAL A 300 -16.94 -18.62 10.37
CA VAL A 300 -16.59 -17.20 10.17
C VAL A 300 -15.56 -17.12 9.04
N PRO A 301 -15.84 -16.44 7.91
CA PRO A 301 -14.85 -16.21 6.85
C PRO A 301 -13.71 -15.28 7.32
N LEU A 302 -12.45 -15.67 7.10
CA LEU A 302 -11.29 -14.87 7.55
C LEU A 302 -11.16 -13.55 6.77
N HIS A 303 -11.46 -13.55 5.47
CA HIS A 303 -11.35 -12.37 4.62
C HIS A 303 -12.72 -11.74 4.32
N GLY A 304 -13.66 -11.85 5.28
CA GLY A 304 -14.96 -11.20 5.21
C GLY A 304 -14.96 -9.85 5.91
N ARG A 305 -15.73 -8.90 5.37
CA ARG A 305 -15.82 -7.54 5.93
C ARG A 305 -16.33 -7.55 7.37
N LEU A 306 -17.31 -8.40 7.71
CA LEU A 306 -17.84 -8.53 9.06
C LEU A 306 -16.79 -9.07 10.05
N PHE A 307 -15.89 -9.95 9.62
CA PHE A 307 -14.79 -10.40 10.47
C PHE A 307 -13.72 -9.31 10.65
N ALA A 308 -13.39 -8.56 9.59
CA ALA A 308 -12.52 -7.39 9.70
C ALA A 308 -13.12 -6.34 10.67
N GLN A 309 -14.44 -6.15 10.65
CA GLN A 309 -15.14 -5.25 11.56
C GLN A 309 -15.10 -5.79 12.99
N TRP A 310 -15.26 -7.10 13.17
CA TRP A 310 -15.07 -7.73 14.46
C TRP A 310 -13.63 -7.54 14.99
N LEU A 311 -12.62 -7.69 14.12
CA LEU A 311 -11.21 -7.44 14.47
C LEU A 311 -10.96 -5.99 14.84
N HIS A 312 -11.60 -5.04 14.17
CA HIS A 312 -11.56 -3.62 14.56
C HIS A 312 -12.00 -3.42 16.01
N HIS A 313 -13.10 -4.04 16.44
CA HIS A 313 -13.54 -3.93 17.84
C HIS A 313 -12.66 -4.75 18.81
N ALA A 314 -12.09 -5.88 18.36
CA ALA A 314 -11.18 -6.67 19.17
C ALA A 314 -9.82 -5.96 19.38
N PHE A 315 -9.30 -5.28 18.36
CA PHE A 315 -8.00 -4.60 18.32
C PHE A 315 -8.15 -3.14 17.87
N PRO A 316 -8.81 -2.28 18.66
CA PRO A 316 -9.26 -0.96 18.20
C PRO A 316 -8.13 0.03 17.91
N ARG A 317 -6.92 -0.22 18.40
CA ARG A 317 -5.73 0.61 18.12
C ARG A 317 -4.92 0.11 16.93
N ASP A 318 -5.21 -1.08 16.41
CA ASP A 318 -4.37 -1.76 15.42
C ASP A 318 -5.12 -2.07 14.14
N CYS A 319 -6.39 -2.48 14.24
CA CYS A 319 -7.21 -2.81 13.08
C CYS A 319 -8.08 -1.65 12.61
N PRO A 320 -8.05 -1.27 11.31
CA PRO A 320 -8.92 -0.26 10.75
C PRO A 320 -10.38 -0.72 10.68
N PHE A 321 -11.30 0.25 10.74
CA PHE A 321 -12.71 0.02 10.53
C PHE A 321 -12.96 -0.21 9.03
N PRO A 322 -13.53 -1.36 8.63
CA PRO A 322 -13.74 -1.69 7.23
C PRO A 322 -15.07 -1.11 6.75
N HIS A 323 -15.00 0.08 6.15
CA HIS A 323 -16.14 0.68 5.45
C HIS A 323 -16.58 -0.18 4.27
N VAL A 324 -17.87 -0.13 3.94
CA VAL A 324 -18.44 -0.80 2.76
C VAL A 324 -17.78 -0.25 1.49
N SER A 325 -17.50 -1.11 0.51
CA SER A 325 -16.81 -0.70 -0.71
C SER A 325 -17.55 0.45 -1.43
N GLY A 326 -16.82 1.52 -1.74
CA GLY A 326 -17.36 2.69 -2.43
C GLY A 326 -18.03 3.75 -1.54
N THR A 327 -18.06 3.59 -0.21
CA THR A 327 -18.56 4.63 0.70
C THR A 327 -17.49 5.66 1.11
N VAL A 328 -16.22 5.30 1.00
CA VAL A 328 -15.05 6.13 1.30
C VAL A 328 -14.19 6.30 0.05
N ARG A 329 -13.41 7.39 0.01
CA ARG A 329 -12.49 7.73 -1.08
C ARG A 329 -11.06 7.69 -0.55
N GLN A 330 -10.17 7.02 -1.29
CA GLN A 330 -8.78 6.77 -0.92
C GLN A 330 -7.79 7.60 -1.77
N SER A 331 -8.21 8.75 -2.31
CA SER A 331 -7.28 9.59 -3.09
C SER A 331 -7.39 11.05 -2.69
N LEU A 332 -6.31 11.54 -2.07
CA LEU A 332 -6.06 12.93 -1.73
C LEU A 332 -6.04 13.83 -2.96
N THR A 333 -5.39 13.38 -4.03
CA THR A 333 -5.27 14.12 -5.29
C THR A 333 -6.62 14.31 -5.96
N GLN A 334 -7.40 13.23 -6.09
CA GLN A 334 -8.78 13.31 -6.58
C GLN A 334 -9.63 14.23 -5.69
N PHE A 335 -9.43 14.19 -4.37
CA PHE A 335 -10.16 15.06 -3.45
C PHE A 335 -9.80 16.54 -3.64
N GLN A 336 -8.51 16.87 -3.77
CA GLN A 336 -8.02 18.23 -3.98
C GLN A 336 -8.46 18.80 -5.33
N GLU A 337 -8.45 17.99 -6.39
CA GLU A 337 -8.91 18.37 -7.74
C GLU A 337 -10.42 18.66 -7.78
N GLU A 338 -11.23 17.84 -7.11
CA GLU A 338 -12.69 17.99 -7.10
C GLU A 338 -13.17 19.18 -6.23
N ARG A 339 -12.44 19.52 -5.17
CA ARG A 339 -12.92 20.43 -4.11
C ARG A 339 -12.15 21.74 -3.98
N HIS A 340 -11.13 21.95 -4.80
CA HIS A 340 -10.10 22.97 -4.62
C HIS A 340 -9.25 22.69 -3.36
N GLU A 341 -7.93 22.83 -3.49
CA GLU A 341 -6.85 22.47 -2.54
C GLU A 341 -7.09 22.74 -1.04
N ARG A 342 -7.98 23.67 -0.68
CA ARG A 342 -8.26 24.08 0.71
C ARG A 342 -9.19 23.16 1.51
N ALA A 343 -9.82 22.15 0.91
CA ALA A 343 -10.75 21.28 1.63
C ALA A 343 -10.07 20.19 2.49
N ALA A 344 -8.77 19.93 2.30
CA ALA A 344 -8.04 18.85 2.99
C ALA A 344 -7.70 19.20 4.45
N PHE A 345 -7.51 20.47 4.75
CA PHE A 345 -7.12 20.96 6.07
C PHE A 345 -8.20 21.89 6.62
N ALA A 346 -8.48 21.79 7.92
CA ALA A 346 -9.41 22.64 8.65
C ALA A 346 -8.86 24.07 8.77
N GLU A 347 -9.74 25.06 8.64
CA GLU A 347 -9.38 26.43 8.97
C GLU A 347 -9.30 26.61 10.50
N TYR A 348 -8.50 27.58 10.95
CA TYR A 348 -8.30 27.84 12.38
C TYR A 348 -9.62 28.08 13.15
N ASP A 349 -10.55 28.82 12.55
CA ASP A 349 -11.85 29.11 13.16
C ASP A 349 -12.76 27.87 13.23
N GLU A 350 -12.69 26.97 12.24
CA GLU A 350 -13.39 25.67 12.24
C GLU A 350 -12.89 24.79 13.39
N MET A 351 -11.57 24.62 13.50
CA MET A 351 -10.95 23.85 14.58
C MET A 351 -11.39 24.41 15.95
N LYS A 352 -11.33 25.74 16.10
CA LYS A 352 -11.73 26.42 17.34
C LYS A 352 -13.21 26.26 17.66
N GLU A 353 -14.09 26.29 16.66
CA GLU A 353 -15.52 26.03 16.86
C GLU A 353 -15.74 24.61 17.39
N ILE A 354 -15.12 23.61 16.76
CA ILE A 354 -15.22 22.20 17.17
C ILE A 354 -14.69 21.97 18.59
N VAL A 355 -13.57 22.59 18.97
CA VAL A 355 -13.05 22.50 20.36
C VAL A 355 -14.01 23.10 21.38
N ASN A 356 -14.74 24.16 21.01
CA ASN A 356 -15.67 24.85 21.90
C ASN A 356 -17.06 24.20 21.99
N LEU A 357 -17.43 23.34 21.03
CA LEU A 357 -18.73 22.66 20.99
C LEU A 357 -18.91 21.53 22.02
N ARG A 358 -17.92 21.33 22.91
CA ARG A 358 -17.93 20.27 23.93
C ARG A 358 -19.26 20.15 24.65
N SER A 359 -19.98 19.07 24.36
CA SER A 359 -21.27 18.76 24.95
C SER A 359 -21.05 18.05 26.29
N ASN A 360 -21.53 18.64 27.40
CA ASN A 360 -21.51 17.99 28.72
C ASN A 360 -22.47 16.77 28.83
N ALA A 361 -23.01 16.30 27.71
CA ALA A 361 -23.95 15.18 27.66
C ALA A 361 -23.16 13.86 27.59
N SER A 362 -23.12 13.14 28.71
CA SER A 362 -22.68 11.75 28.76
C SER A 362 -23.79 10.88 28.17
N THR A 363 -23.88 10.84 26.84
CA THR A 363 -24.73 9.85 26.17
C THR A 363 -24.11 8.46 26.40
N PRO A 364 -24.89 7.42 26.75
CA PRO A 364 -24.36 6.07 26.80
C PRO A 364 -23.83 5.70 25.42
N SER A 365 -22.51 5.57 25.32
CA SER A 365 -21.80 5.07 24.15
C SER A 365 -22.28 3.68 23.81
N ASP A 366 -22.85 3.48 22.61
CA ASP A 366 -22.93 2.15 22.02
C ASP A 366 -21.53 1.71 21.60
N ALA A 367 -20.98 0.66 22.22
CA ALA A 367 -19.65 0.14 21.89
C ALA A 367 -19.53 -0.36 20.44
N PHE A 368 -20.69 -0.63 19.81
CA PHE A 368 -20.84 -1.08 18.44
C PHE A 368 -21.65 -0.10 17.58
N GLY A 369 -21.68 1.20 17.94
CA GLY A 369 -22.50 2.21 17.25
C GLY A 369 -22.23 2.38 15.75
N MET A 370 -21.06 1.92 15.27
CA MET A 370 -20.70 1.91 13.85
C MET A 370 -20.92 0.56 13.16
N TRP A 371 -21.47 -0.45 13.84
CA TRP A 371 -21.61 -1.80 13.28
C TRP A 371 -22.58 -1.83 12.10
N LEU A 372 -22.10 -2.28 10.94
CA LEU A 372 -22.89 -2.52 9.73
C LEU A 372 -22.95 -4.02 9.41
N ASP A 373 -24.12 -4.51 9.03
CA ASP A 373 -24.37 -5.94 8.73
C ASP A 373 -24.05 -6.35 7.27
N ASP A 374 -23.67 -5.41 6.41
CA ASP A 374 -23.45 -5.63 4.97
C ASP A 374 -22.21 -6.48 4.67
N GLU A 375 -22.32 -7.78 4.43
CA GLU A 375 -21.11 -8.59 4.17
C GLU A 375 -20.50 -8.41 2.77
N GLU A 376 -19.17 -8.34 2.70
CA GLU A 376 -18.38 -8.43 1.46
C GLU A 376 -17.32 -9.53 1.59
N LEU A 377 -17.29 -10.46 0.62
CA LEU A 377 -16.39 -11.61 0.61
C LEU A 377 -15.52 -11.63 -0.65
N LEU A 378 -14.23 -11.90 -0.47
CA LEU A 378 -13.31 -12.16 -1.58
C LEU A 378 -13.60 -13.51 -2.28
N GLU A 379 -14.09 -14.50 -1.53
CA GLU A 379 -14.49 -15.80 -2.05
C GLU A 379 -15.98 -16.06 -1.81
N PRO A 380 -16.75 -16.50 -2.82
CA PRO A 380 -18.13 -16.91 -2.59
C PRO A 380 -18.16 -18.11 -1.65
N SER A 381 -18.98 -18.02 -0.59
CA SER A 381 -19.10 -19.05 0.44
C SER A 381 -19.34 -20.45 -0.18
N PHE A 382 -18.50 -21.42 0.22
CA PHE A 382 -18.54 -22.81 -0.24
C PHE A 382 -19.90 -23.53 0.01
N GLY A 383 -20.86 -22.89 0.68
CA GLY A 383 -22.21 -23.40 0.96
C GLY A 383 -23.28 -23.02 -0.06
N SER A 384 -23.06 -22.03 -0.93
CA SER A 384 -23.97 -21.73 -2.04
C SER A 384 -23.63 -22.66 -3.22
N GLN A 385 -23.98 -23.94 -3.10
CA GLN A 385 -24.34 -24.68 -4.30
C GLN A 385 -25.55 -23.98 -4.92
N ARG A 386 -25.30 -23.00 -5.79
CA ARG A 386 -26.28 -22.65 -6.82
C ARG A 386 -26.47 -23.94 -7.59
N THR A 387 -27.49 -24.69 -7.21
CA THR A 387 -28.08 -25.70 -8.07
C THR A 387 -28.59 -24.92 -9.28
N TRP A 388 -27.72 -24.73 -10.26
CA TRP A 388 -28.17 -24.39 -11.60
C TRP A 388 -29.16 -25.50 -11.93
N PRO A 389 -30.46 -25.19 -12.13
CA PRO A 389 -31.38 -26.23 -12.51
C PRO A 389 -30.84 -26.77 -13.82
N TRP A 390 -30.43 -28.04 -13.79
CA TRP A 390 -30.07 -28.79 -14.97
C TRP A 390 -31.27 -28.71 -15.91
N ARG A 391 -31.26 -27.73 -16.81
CA ARG A 391 -32.18 -27.69 -17.93
C ARG A 391 -31.65 -28.74 -18.90
N PRO A 392 -32.33 -29.88 -19.09
CA PRO A 392 -31.92 -30.80 -20.13
C PRO A 392 -31.94 -30.03 -21.44
N TRP A 393 -30.83 -30.13 -22.18
CA TRP A 393 -30.63 -29.46 -23.45
C TRP A 393 -31.84 -29.71 -24.35
N ARG A 394 -32.63 -28.67 -24.60
CA ARG A 394 -33.59 -28.69 -25.71
C ARG A 394 -32.74 -28.60 -26.98
N PRO A 395 -32.82 -29.57 -27.91
CA PRO A 395 -32.11 -29.44 -29.18
C PRO A 395 -32.71 -28.25 -29.94
N TRP A 396 -31.91 -27.23 -30.19
CA TRP A 396 -32.24 -26.19 -31.15
C TRP A 396 -32.27 -26.80 -32.57
N PRO A 397 -33.22 -26.40 -33.43
CA PRO A 397 -33.31 -26.93 -34.77
C PRO A 397 -32.10 -26.49 -35.61
N VAL A 398 -31.58 -27.43 -36.40
CA VAL A 398 -30.36 -27.39 -37.25
C VAL A 398 -30.42 -26.36 -38.40
N ALA A 399 -31.22 -25.30 -38.30
CA ALA A 399 -31.49 -24.39 -39.42
C ALA A 399 -30.60 -23.12 -39.49
N MET A 400 -29.60 -22.96 -38.61
CA MET A 400 -28.76 -21.75 -38.54
C MET A 400 -27.24 -22.02 -38.65
N LEU A 401 -26.83 -23.01 -39.44
CA LEU A 401 -25.42 -23.22 -39.85
C LEU A 401 -25.21 -23.05 -41.37
N GLY A 402 -26.21 -22.52 -42.08
CA GLY A 402 -26.17 -22.34 -43.54
C GLY A 402 -25.75 -20.96 -44.04
N LEU A 403 -25.57 -19.95 -43.18
CA LEU A 403 -25.42 -18.55 -43.63
C LEU A 403 -24.04 -17.92 -43.40
N VAL A 404 -23.08 -18.62 -42.79
CA VAL A 404 -21.69 -18.11 -42.63
C VAL A 404 -20.75 -18.64 -43.72
N ALA A 405 -21.09 -19.75 -44.39
CA ALA A 405 -20.24 -20.35 -45.42
C ALA A 405 -20.30 -19.68 -46.81
N VAL A 406 -21.23 -18.75 -47.05
CA VAL A 406 -21.39 -18.05 -48.35
C VAL A 406 -20.63 -16.71 -48.40
N ALA A 407 -20.17 -16.19 -47.26
CA ALA A 407 -19.48 -14.89 -47.20
C ALA A 407 -17.95 -14.99 -47.43
N MET A 408 -17.33 -16.17 -47.35
CA MET A 408 -15.87 -16.35 -47.53
C MET A 408 -15.43 -16.74 -48.95
N LEU A 409 -16.33 -16.77 -49.94
CA LEU A 409 -16.01 -17.16 -51.32
C LEU A 409 -16.05 -16.00 -52.34
N ARG A 410 -16.05 -14.73 -51.91
CA ARG A 410 -16.16 -13.58 -52.84
C ARG A 410 -15.04 -12.55 -52.86
N PHE A 411 -13.93 -12.73 -52.15
CA PHE A 411 -12.76 -11.86 -52.33
C PHE A 411 -11.46 -12.65 -52.39
N ARG A 412 -11.31 -13.44 -53.46
CA ARG A 412 -10.03 -13.98 -53.91
C ARG A 412 -9.94 -13.80 -55.43
N GLY A 413 -9.37 -12.68 -55.87
CA GLY A 413 -9.09 -12.42 -57.28
C GLY A 413 -8.61 -11.01 -57.56
N ARG A 414 -7.40 -10.92 -58.15
CA ARG A 414 -6.56 -9.75 -58.51
C ARG A 414 -5.52 -9.41 -57.43
N GLY A 415 -4.21 -9.48 -57.65
CA GLY A 415 -3.41 -9.81 -58.83
C GLY A 415 -1.93 -9.58 -58.44
N CYS A 416 -1.05 -10.47 -58.88
CA CYS A 416 0.39 -10.41 -58.63
C CYS A 416 1.03 -9.18 -59.29
N TYR A 417 1.96 -8.51 -58.59
CA TYR A 417 3.14 -7.89 -59.20
C TYR A 417 4.37 -8.16 -58.33
N HIS A 418 5.46 -8.51 -59.02
CA HIS A 418 6.77 -8.90 -58.54
C HIS A 418 7.72 -7.70 -58.39
N ALA A 419 8.81 -7.94 -57.64
CA ALA A 419 10.12 -7.26 -57.64
C ALA A 419 10.22 -5.96 -56.82
N LYS A 420 11.31 -5.62 -56.13
CA LYS A 420 12.68 -6.18 -56.03
C LYS A 420 13.35 -5.59 -54.77
N ALA A 421 14.37 -6.28 -54.26
CA ALA A 421 15.29 -5.78 -53.24
C ALA A 421 16.11 -4.57 -53.71
N VAL A 422 16.31 -3.62 -52.79
CA VAL A 422 17.59 -2.97 -52.42
C VAL A 422 17.56 -2.77 -50.92
#